data_AF-A0AAX3LUZ3-F1
#
_entry.id   AF-A0AAX3LUZ3-F1
#
_cell.length_a   1.000
_cell.length_b   1.000
_cell.length_c   1.000
_cell.angle_alpha   90.00
_cell.angle_beta   90.00
_cell.angle_gamma   90.00
#
_symmetry.space_group_name_H-M   'P 1'
#
loop_
_entity.id
_entity.type
_entity.pdbx_description
1 polymer ?
#
loop_
_entity_poly.entity_id
_entity_poly.type
_entity_poly.pdbx_seq_one_letter_code
_entity_poly.pdbx_strand_id
1 'polypeptide(L)'
;MSYTLANYKWGVGEKGHSGGTVTWSFATLSLGTAFARDISNPLYQALIRDAFQAWEDVANIDFVEVTDSAQSDLRLGWDHIDGAYGVIGTAQSYYSRTTSALYSVTEAEIRFDLAENWSTSKTASGSALSFYTTALHEIGHTMGLLHTDDPDTIMYPTLTSQPDLTLHDIEGAQLMYGARMWGTAQDDLLVASKAASVIDGQAGLDTVRFEGTLSHYSVTDDNTLNIEVYASQTGRTQELKNVDLQLPISLLWLCLCDTNAFGKISEAG
;
A
#
# COMPACT_ATOMS: atom_id res chain seq x y z
N MET A 1 2.34 9.86 -17.72
CA MET A 1 1.29 8.95 -18.23
C MET A 1 0.13 8.98 -17.23
N SER A 2 -1.12 8.68 -17.59
CA SER A 2 -2.23 8.62 -16.60
C SER A 2 -2.59 7.17 -16.29
N TYR A 3 -2.47 6.79 -15.02
CA TYR A 3 -2.94 5.49 -14.55
C TYR A 3 -4.46 5.38 -14.64
N THR A 4 -4.98 4.25 -15.11
CA THR A 4 -6.41 3.97 -15.07
C THR A 4 -6.76 3.42 -13.69
N LEU A 5 -7.54 4.18 -12.92
CA LEU A 5 -7.89 3.82 -11.54
C LEU A 5 -9.36 3.39 -11.44
N ALA A 6 -9.60 2.29 -10.75
CA ALA A 6 -10.94 1.80 -10.47
C ALA A 6 -11.75 2.80 -9.63
N ASN A 7 -13.07 2.59 -9.56
CA ASN A 7 -13.96 3.28 -8.63
C ASN A 7 -14.19 2.49 -7.33
N TYR A 8 -13.26 1.60 -6.97
CA TYR A 8 -13.22 0.90 -5.69
C TYR A 8 -11.81 0.95 -5.09
N LYS A 9 -11.70 0.91 -3.76
CA LYS A 9 -10.42 0.79 -3.00
C LYS A 9 -10.64 0.07 -1.67
N TRP A 10 -9.57 -0.39 -1.05
CA TRP A 10 -9.61 -0.79 0.37
C TRP A 10 -9.85 0.40 1.30
N GLY A 11 -10.53 0.15 2.42
CA GLY A 11 -10.86 1.19 3.39
C GLY A 11 -11.99 2.14 2.95
N VAL A 12 -12.33 3.07 3.82
CA VAL A 12 -13.38 4.08 3.59
C VAL A 12 -12.77 5.41 3.12
N GLY A 13 -13.61 6.30 2.59
CA GLY A 13 -13.22 7.66 2.21
C GLY A 13 -13.03 7.84 0.71
N GLU A 14 -12.11 8.74 0.35
CA GLU A 14 -11.83 9.13 -1.03
C GLU A 14 -10.46 8.60 -1.50
N LYS A 15 -10.19 8.66 -2.80
CA LYS A 15 -8.88 8.33 -3.35
C LYS A 15 -7.78 9.24 -2.75
N GLY A 16 -6.65 8.64 -2.44
CA GLY A 16 -5.51 9.29 -1.78
C GLY A 16 -5.62 9.35 -0.26
N HIS A 17 -6.62 8.68 0.33
CA HIS A 17 -6.68 8.39 1.77
C HIS A 17 -6.28 6.94 2.02
N SER A 18 -5.79 6.68 3.24
CA SER A 18 -5.32 5.37 3.67
C SER A 18 -6.25 4.23 3.27
N GLY A 19 -5.66 3.08 2.93
CA GLY A 19 -6.39 1.82 2.78
C GLY A 19 -6.78 1.21 4.12
N GLY A 20 -6.18 1.68 5.22
CA GLY A 20 -6.23 1.02 6.51
C GLY A 20 -5.49 -0.32 6.49
N THR A 21 -5.84 -1.19 7.43
CA THR A 21 -5.34 -2.56 7.50
C THR A 21 -6.20 -3.49 6.67
N VAL A 22 -5.56 -4.27 5.79
CA VAL A 22 -6.16 -5.36 5.01
C VAL A 22 -5.53 -6.66 5.46
N THR A 23 -6.33 -7.55 6.03
CA THR A 23 -5.87 -8.88 6.41
C THR A 23 -5.86 -9.79 5.19
N TRP A 24 -4.78 -10.55 5.01
CA TRP A 24 -4.67 -11.49 3.91
C TRP A 24 -4.20 -12.86 4.37
N SER A 25 -4.52 -13.90 3.61
CA SER A 25 -4.13 -15.26 3.96
C SER A 25 -3.94 -16.17 2.75
N PHE A 26 -3.12 -17.20 2.92
CA PHE A 26 -3.05 -18.32 1.99
C PHE A 26 -4.28 -19.21 2.19
N ALA A 27 -5.13 -19.31 1.17
CA ALA A 27 -6.36 -20.07 1.23
C ALA A 27 -6.08 -21.56 1.53
N THR A 28 -6.86 -22.09 2.45
CA THR A 28 -6.85 -23.48 2.88
C THR A 28 -8.10 -24.19 2.39
N LEU A 29 -7.96 -25.47 2.05
CA LEU A 29 -9.10 -26.30 1.63
C LEU A 29 -10.07 -26.62 2.78
N SER A 30 -9.72 -26.32 4.03
CA SER A 30 -10.60 -26.48 5.20
C SER A 30 -11.80 -25.53 5.19
N LEU A 31 -11.74 -24.41 4.47
CA LEU A 31 -12.83 -23.44 4.36
C LEU A 31 -13.71 -23.66 3.11
N GLY A 32 -13.44 -24.71 2.34
CA GLY A 32 -14.21 -25.11 1.17
C GLY A 32 -13.35 -25.28 -0.09
N THR A 33 -14.03 -25.53 -1.20
CA THR A 33 -13.41 -25.76 -2.52
C THR A 33 -13.34 -24.48 -3.35
N ALA A 34 -13.28 -23.31 -2.68
CA ALA A 34 -13.20 -22.03 -3.36
C ALA A 34 -11.93 -21.95 -4.21
N PHE A 35 -10.83 -22.58 -3.79
CA PHE A 35 -9.58 -22.71 -4.53
C PHE A 35 -9.31 -24.19 -4.83
N ALA A 36 -8.61 -24.47 -5.93
CA ALA A 36 -8.27 -25.84 -6.30
C ALA A 36 -7.15 -26.41 -5.41
N ARG A 37 -6.21 -25.57 -4.96
CA ARG A 37 -5.11 -25.99 -4.08
C ARG A 37 -4.57 -24.82 -3.25
N ASP A 38 -4.08 -25.13 -2.06
CA ASP A 38 -3.35 -24.20 -1.19
C ASP A 38 -1.92 -23.91 -1.72
N ILE A 39 -1.42 -22.71 -1.46
CA ILE A 39 -0.03 -22.33 -1.75
C ILE A 39 0.85 -22.76 -0.57
N SER A 40 1.24 -24.03 -0.51
CA SER A 40 2.06 -24.58 0.59
C SER A 40 3.57 -24.51 0.36
N ASN A 41 4.03 -24.23 -0.86
CA ASN A 41 5.47 -24.10 -1.12
C ASN A 41 6.00 -22.79 -0.49
N PRO A 42 6.95 -22.86 0.46
CA PRO A 42 7.43 -21.69 1.19
C PRO A 42 8.11 -20.65 0.29
N LEU A 43 8.66 -21.05 -0.86
CA LEU A 43 9.28 -20.11 -1.80
C LEU A 43 8.22 -19.21 -2.47
N TYR A 44 7.08 -19.77 -2.88
CA TYR A 44 5.98 -18.96 -3.43
C TYR A 44 5.34 -18.08 -2.36
N GLN A 45 5.20 -18.59 -1.14
CA GLN A 45 4.71 -17.78 -0.02
C GLN A 45 5.63 -16.59 0.26
N ALA A 46 6.95 -16.78 0.23
CA ALA A 46 7.92 -15.69 0.39
C ALA A 46 7.78 -14.64 -0.72
N LEU A 47 7.62 -15.05 -1.98
CA LEU A 47 7.41 -14.10 -3.09
C LEU A 47 6.11 -13.31 -2.96
N ILE A 48 5.04 -13.91 -2.44
CA ILE A 48 3.78 -13.19 -2.16
C ILE A 48 3.96 -12.15 -1.06
N ARG A 49 4.65 -12.51 0.04
CA ARG A 49 5.00 -11.56 1.11
C ARG A 49 5.80 -10.39 0.56
N ASP A 50 6.82 -10.67 -0.25
CA ASP A 50 7.63 -9.64 -0.90
C ASP A 50 6.77 -8.72 -1.80
N ALA A 51 5.77 -9.27 -2.49
CA ALA A 51 4.91 -8.50 -3.38
C ALA A 51 3.93 -7.60 -2.60
N PHE A 52 3.40 -8.06 -1.46
CA PHE A 52 2.65 -7.18 -0.54
C PHE A 52 3.52 -6.06 0.00
N GLN A 53 4.73 -6.40 0.49
CA GLN A 53 5.67 -5.43 1.03
C GLN A 53 6.01 -4.34 0.01
N ALA A 54 6.24 -4.71 -1.25
CA ALA A 54 6.54 -3.74 -2.32
C ALA A 54 5.45 -2.67 -2.48
N TRP A 55 4.17 -3.04 -2.32
CA TRP A 55 3.07 -2.08 -2.34
C TRP A 55 2.96 -1.26 -1.05
N GLU A 56 3.15 -1.88 0.13
CA GLU A 56 3.15 -1.17 1.43
C GLU A 56 4.26 -0.12 1.52
N ASP A 57 5.42 -0.41 0.92
CA ASP A 57 6.58 0.50 0.93
C ASP A 57 6.26 1.85 0.28
N VAL A 58 5.31 1.90 -0.63
CA VAL A 58 5.04 3.08 -1.48
C VAL A 58 3.67 3.69 -1.27
N ALA A 59 2.71 2.92 -0.74
CA ALA A 59 1.32 3.32 -0.55
C ALA A 59 0.89 3.26 0.92
N ASN A 60 0.00 4.16 1.33
CA ASN A 60 -0.55 4.15 2.69
C ASN A 60 -1.66 3.10 2.83
N ILE A 61 -1.26 1.83 2.90
CA ILE A 61 -2.10 0.66 3.19
C ILE A 61 -1.24 -0.34 3.95
N ASP A 62 -1.82 -1.07 4.90
CA ASP A 62 -1.10 -2.10 5.67
C ASP A 62 -1.68 -3.49 5.34
N PHE A 63 -0.86 -4.38 4.80
CA PHE A 63 -1.22 -5.76 4.46
C PHE A 63 -0.71 -6.72 5.54
N VAL A 64 -1.63 -7.30 6.31
CA VAL A 64 -1.28 -8.16 7.45
C VAL A 64 -1.61 -9.62 7.14
N GLU A 65 -0.58 -10.46 7.06
CA GLU A 65 -0.76 -11.91 6.93
C GLU A 65 -1.39 -12.48 8.20
N VAL A 66 -2.51 -13.19 8.04
CA VAL A 66 -3.21 -13.88 9.12
C VAL A 66 -3.43 -15.35 8.78
N THR A 67 -3.80 -16.15 9.79
CA THR A 67 -4.29 -17.50 9.54
C THR A 67 -5.60 -17.45 8.75
N ASP A 68 -5.70 -18.30 7.72
CA ASP A 68 -6.87 -18.34 6.84
C ASP A 68 -8.17 -18.57 7.60
N SER A 69 -9.16 -17.73 7.30
CA SER A 69 -10.48 -17.75 7.91
C SER A 69 -11.51 -17.16 6.93
N ALA A 70 -12.80 -17.36 7.22
CA ALA A 70 -13.86 -16.70 6.45
C ALA A 70 -13.93 -15.18 6.69
N GLN A 71 -13.08 -14.66 7.57
CA GLN A 71 -12.97 -13.25 7.94
C GLN A 71 -11.72 -12.59 7.35
N SER A 72 -10.87 -13.34 6.63
CA SER A 72 -9.72 -12.77 5.94
C SER A 72 -10.21 -11.89 4.78
N ASP A 73 -9.78 -10.63 4.74
CA ASP A 73 -10.24 -9.69 3.71
C ASP A 73 -9.79 -10.12 2.31
N LEU A 74 -8.56 -10.63 2.19
CA LEU A 74 -7.98 -11.09 0.94
C LEU A 74 -7.49 -12.54 1.06
N ARG A 75 -7.85 -13.40 0.11
CA ARG A 75 -7.43 -14.81 0.11
C ARG A 75 -6.74 -15.16 -1.20
N LEU A 76 -5.60 -15.85 -1.11
CA LEU A 76 -4.80 -16.24 -2.28
C LEU A 76 -4.68 -17.75 -2.39
N GLY A 77 -4.83 -18.29 -3.60
CA GLY A 77 -4.72 -19.72 -3.83
C GLY A 77 -4.42 -20.08 -5.27
N TRP A 78 -4.26 -21.38 -5.51
CA TRP A 78 -4.13 -21.91 -6.86
C TRP A 78 -5.48 -22.29 -7.45
N ASP A 79 -5.61 -22.16 -8.76
CA ASP A 79 -6.79 -22.61 -9.50
C ASP A 79 -6.44 -23.11 -10.91
N HIS A 80 -7.41 -23.72 -11.59
CA HIS A 80 -7.32 -24.10 -13.00
C HIS A 80 -7.85 -22.95 -13.88
N ILE A 81 -6.94 -22.17 -14.48
CA ILE A 81 -7.28 -20.95 -15.23
C ILE A 81 -7.13 -21.16 -16.74
N ASP A 82 -7.12 -22.42 -17.21
CA ASP A 82 -6.92 -22.93 -18.59
C ASP A 82 -7.84 -22.36 -19.72
N GLY A 83 -8.42 -21.17 -19.53
CA GLY A 83 -9.26 -20.42 -20.45
C GLY A 83 -8.50 -19.75 -21.60
N ALA A 84 -9.26 -19.03 -22.42
CA ALA A 84 -8.74 -18.37 -23.62
C ALA A 84 -7.74 -17.24 -23.28
N TYR A 85 -6.83 -16.96 -24.21
CA TYR A 85 -5.87 -15.85 -24.17
C TYR A 85 -4.68 -15.98 -23.19
N GLY A 86 -4.47 -17.15 -22.58
CA GLY A 86 -3.28 -17.40 -21.75
C GLY A 86 -3.26 -16.60 -20.45
N VAL A 87 -4.41 -16.50 -19.79
CA VAL A 87 -4.55 -15.86 -18.48
C VAL A 87 -3.86 -16.73 -17.43
N ILE A 88 -2.89 -16.17 -16.71
CA ILE A 88 -2.04 -16.90 -15.74
C ILE A 88 -2.34 -16.53 -14.28
N GLY A 89 -3.14 -15.48 -14.08
CA GLY A 89 -3.53 -14.96 -12.78
C GLY A 89 -4.84 -14.19 -12.90
N THR A 90 -5.61 -14.16 -11.82
CA THR A 90 -6.82 -13.32 -11.72
C THR A 90 -6.98 -12.77 -10.32
N ALA A 91 -7.44 -11.53 -10.24
CA ALA A 91 -7.89 -10.89 -9.01
C ALA A 91 -9.38 -10.55 -9.12
N GLN A 92 -10.15 -10.95 -8.11
CA GLN A 92 -11.56 -10.62 -7.98
C GLN A 92 -11.79 -9.84 -6.69
N SER A 93 -12.41 -8.67 -6.79
CA SER A 93 -12.77 -7.85 -5.62
C SER A 93 -14.29 -7.76 -5.50
N TYR A 94 -14.78 -7.94 -4.28
CA TYR A 94 -16.15 -7.70 -3.86
C TYR A 94 -16.18 -6.41 -3.06
N TYR A 95 -17.17 -5.57 -3.32
CA TYR A 95 -17.21 -4.23 -2.78
C TYR A 95 -18.63 -3.79 -2.47
N SER A 96 -18.74 -2.90 -1.48
CA SER A 96 -19.99 -2.30 -1.04
C SER A 96 -19.95 -0.78 -1.22
N ARG A 97 -21.13 -0.18 -1.37
CA ARG A 97 -21.24 1.27 -1.59
C ARG A 97 -21.10 2.00 -0.26
N THR A 98 -20.08 2.85 -0.13
CA THR A 98 -19.85 3.67 1.08
C THR A 98 -20.20 5.13 0.84
N THR A 99 -19.70 5.73 -0.25
CA THR A 99 -20.08 7.06 -0.72
C THR A 99 -20.79 6.98 -2.08
N SER A 100 -21.34 8.10 -2.58
CA SER A 100 -22.06 8.08 -3.86
C SER A 100 -21.15 7.79 -5.06
N ALA A 101 -19.82 7.96 -4.94
CA ALA A 101 -18.87 7.88 -6.05
C ALA A 101 -17.78 6.78 -5.93
N LEU A 102 -17.41 6.34 -4.72
CA LEU A 102 -16.36 5.33 -4.50
C LEU A 102 -16.91 4.14 -3.68
N TYR A 103 -16.61 2.93 -4.14
CA TYR A 103 -16.93 1.70 -3.43
C TYR A 103 -15.77 1.27 -2.53
N SER A 104 -16.08 0.64 -1.40
CA SER A 104 -15.08 0.05 -0.52
C SER A 104 -15.03 -1.46 -0.73
N VAL A 105 -13.84 -1.98 -0.99
CA VAL A 105 -13.59 -3.42 -1.08
C VAL A 105 -13.83 -4.03 0.30
N THR A 106 -14.60 -5.11 0.32
CA THR A 106 -14.97 -5.86 1.52
C THR A 106 -14.35 -7.24 1.55
N GLU A 107 -14.06 -7.81 0.38
CA GLU A 107 -13.41 -9.10 0.22
C GLU A 107 -12.71 -9.13 -1.14
N ALA A 108 -11.61 -9.87 -1.26
CA ALA A 108 -11.00 -10.15 -2.54
C ALA A 108 -10.35 -11.54 -2.57
N GLU A 109 -10.19 -12.06 -3.79
CA GLU A 109 -9.52 -13.32 -4.05
C GLU A 109 -8.49 -13.14 -5.16
N ILE A 110 -7.31 -13.73 -4.98
CA ILE A 110 -6.29 -13.84 -6.03
C ILE A 110 -6.06 -15.31 -6.34
N ARG A 111 -6.12 -15.66 -7.62
CA ARG A 111 -5.96 -17.02 -8.13
C ARG A 111 -4.81 -17.06 -9.11
N PHE A 112 -3.89 -18.00 -8.92
CA PHE A 112 -2.79 -18.27 -9.83
C PHE A 112 -3.03 -19.58 -10.57
N ASP A 113 -2.64 -19.64 -11.85
CA ASP A 113 -2.85 -20.84 -12.66
C ASP A 113 -1.93 -21.99 -12.23
N LEU A 114 -2.52 -23.14 -11.95
CA LEU A 114 -1.86 -24.40 -11.64
C LEU A 114 -1.07 -25.00 -12.80
N ALA A 115 -1.47 -24.74 -14.04
CA ALA A 115 -0.89 -25.36 -15.22
C ALA A 115 0.45 -24.73 -15.62
N GLU A 116 0.75 -23.54 -15.12
CA GLU A 116 1.89 -22.75 -15.56
C GLU A 116 3.22 -23.18 -14.91
N ASN A 117 4.30 -23.03 -15.68
CA ASN A 117 5.66 -23.29 -15.21
C ASN A 117 6.19 -22.06 -14.49
N TRP A 118 6.07 -22.02 -13.17
CA TRP A 118 6.45 -20.88 -12.34
C TRP A 118 7.90 -20.90 -11.87
N SER A 119 8.53 -19.72 -11.87
CA SER A 119 9.81 -19.46 -11.24
C SER A 119 9.63 -19.24 -9.74
N THR A 120 10.52 -19.83 -8.93
CA THR A 120 10.61 -19.59 -7.48
C THR A 120 11.54 -18.44 -7.11
N SER A 121 11.91 -17.61 -8.09
CA SER A 121 12.66 -16.37 -7.93
C SER A 121 11.80 -15.18 -8.37
N LYS A 122 12.21 -13.95 -8.01
CA LYS A 122 11.49 -12.72 -8.40
C LYS A 122 11.41 -12.47 -9.90
N THR A 123 12.26 -13.15 -10.68
CA THR A 123 12.31 -13.02 -12.14
C THR A 123 12.03 -14.36 -12.82
N ALA A 124 11.63 -14.27 -14.09
CA ALA A 124 11.57 -15.44 -14.97
C ALA A 124 12.93 -16.14 -15.06
N SER A 125 12.91 -17.47 -15.29
CA SER A 125 14.13 -18.28 -15.41
C SER A 125 13.94 -19.36 -16.47
N GLY A 126 14.73 -19.32 -17.53
CA GLY A 126 14.56 -20.22 -18.68
C GLY A 126 13.17 -20.07 -19.30
N SER A 127 12.39 -21.15 -19.33
CA SER A 127 10.99 -21.14 -19.77
C SER A 127 9.98 -20.93 -18.63
N ALA A 128 10.43 -20.61 -17.41
CA ALA A 128 9.56 -20.39 -16.27
C ALA A 128 9.13 -18.93 -16.15
N LEU A 129 7.83 -18.70 -15.94
CA LEU A 129 7.22 -17.38 -15.76
C LEU A 129 7.53 -16.81 -14.37
N SER A 130 7.56 -15.47 -14.27
CA SER A 130 7.82 -14.81 -12.98
C SER A 130 6.58 -14.85 -12.09
N PHE A 131 6.58 -15.68 -11.05
CA PHE A 131 5.47 -15.75 -10.09
C PHE A 131 5.34 -14.45 -9.29
N TYR A 132 6.46 -13.84 -8.90
CA TYR A 132 6.49 -12.56 -8.18
C TYR A 132 5.83 -11.44 -8.97
N THR A 133 6.21 -11.28 -10.25
CA THR A 133 5.65 -10.22 -11.10
C THR A 133 4.14 -10.39 -11.29
N THR A 134 3.67 -11.64 -11.47
CA THR A 134 2.23 -11.93 -11.51
C THR A 134 1.56 -11.61 -10.18
N ALA A 135 2.12 -12.02 -9.04
CA ALA A 135 1.55 -11.70 -7.73
C ALA A 135 1.47 -10.18 -7.50
N LEU A 136 2.53 -9.45 -7.84
CA LEU A 136 2.59 -7.99 -7.73
C LEU A 136 1.49 -7.32 -8.58
N HIS A 137 1.28 -7.81 -9.81
CA HIS A 137 0.20 -7.37 -10.70
C HIS A 137 -1.19 -7.65 -10.13
N GLU A 138 -1.48 -8.88 -9.70
CA GLU A 138 -2.80 -9.24 -9.18
C GLU A 138 -3.12 -8.50 -7.87
N ILE A 139 -2.13 -8.27 -7.00
CA ILE A 139 -2.32 -7.44 -5.81
C ILE A 139 -2.70 -6.00 -6.22
N GLY A 140 -2.08 -5.44 -7.26
CA GLY A 140 -2.43 -4.14 -7.81
C GLY A 140 -3.91 -4.03 -8.22
N HIS A 141 -4.47 -5.07 -8.84
CA HIS A 141 -5.91 -5.12 -9.14
C HIS A 141 -6.78 -5.05 -7.89
N THR A 142 -6.43 -5.77 -6.81
CA THR A 142 -7.17 -5.69 -5.53
C THR A 142 -7.08 -4.31 -4.90
N MET A 143 -5.99 -3.58 -5.18
CA MET A 143 -5.79 -2.20 -4.79
C MET A 143 -6.57 -1.20 -5.65
N GLY A 144 -7.27 -1.64 -6.70
CA GLY A 144 -8.03 -0.80 -7.61
C GLY A 144 -7.19 -0.12 -8.69
N LEU A 145 -5.99 -0.64 -8.95
CA LEU A 145 -5.19 -0.30 -10.12
C LEU A 145 -5.69 -1.14 -11.29
N LEU A 146 -6.03 -0.51 -12.42
CA LEU A 146 -6.48 -1.22 -13.62
C LEU A 146 -5.35 -1.32 -14.64
N HIS A 147 -5.55 -2.18 -15.65
CA HIS A 147 -4.57 -2.34 -16.71
C HIS A 147 -4.17 -1.01 -17.36
N THR A 148 -2.89 -0.92 -17.70
CA THR A 148 -2.32 0.18 -18.48
C THR A 148 -1.98 -0.30 -19.89
N ASP A 149 -1.75 0.65 -20.80
CA ASP A 149 -1.19 0.39 -22.12
C ASP A 149 0.36 0.52 -22.15
N ASP A 150 1.01 0.70 -20.99
CA ASP A 150 2.46 0.90 -20.85
C ASP A 150 3.19 -0.42 -20.56
N PRO A 151 3.96 -1.00 -21.50
CA PRO A 151 4.66 -2.26 -21.28
C PRO A 151 5.72 -2.20 -20.18
N ASP A 152 6.14 -1.00 -19.78
CA ASP A 152 7.14 -0.84 -18.73
C ASP A 152 6.50 -0.90 -17.32
N THR A 153 5.17 -0.86 -17.19
CA THR A 153 4.50 -0.89 -15.88
C THR A 153 4.10 -2.29 -15.45
N ILE A 154 4.04 -2.53 -14.14
CA ILE A 154 3.56 -3.80 -13.58
C ILE A 154 2.12 -4.08 -13.99
N MET A 155 1.26 -3.06 -14.09
CA MET A 155 -0.14 -3.25 -14.49
C MET A 155 -0.36 -3.35 -16.01
N TYR A 156 0.69 -3.54 -16.81
CA TYR A 156 0.53 -3.98 -18.19
C TYR A 156 -0.10 -5.38 -18.23
N PRO A 157 -1.13 -5.66 -19.06
CA PRO A 157 -1.87 -6.94 -19.06
C PRO A 157 -1.09 -8.14 -19.63
N THR A 158 0.23 -8.02 -19.82
CA THR A 158 1.06 -9.10 -20.33
C THR A 158 2.37 -9.11 -19.58
N LEU A 159 2.86 -10.31 -19.23
CA LEU A 159 4.07 -10.44 -18.44
C LEU A 159 5.28 -9.88 -19.22
N THR A 160 5.93 -8.86 -18.67
CA THR A 160 7.11 -8.24 -19.26
C THR A 160 8.37 -8.59 -18.46
N SER A 161 9.52 -8.09 -18.89
CA SER A 161 10.77 -8.22 -18.13
C SER A 161 10.87 -7.25 -16.95
N GLN A 162 9.82 -6.45 -16.67
CA GLN A 162 9.83 -5.52 -15.56
C GLN A 162 9.76 -6.29 -14.23
N PRO A 163 10.81 -6.25 -13.41
CA PRO A 163 10.91 -7.14 -12.26
C PRO A 163 10.23 -6.55 -11.01
N ASP A 164 9.85 -5.28 -11.01
CA ASP A 164 9.33 -4.59 -9.81
C ASP A 164 8.52 -3.32 -10.15
N LEU A 165 7.96 -2.64 -9.14
CA LEU A 165 7.19 -1.41 -9.32
C LEU A 165 7.97 -0.31 -10.06
N THR A 166 7.32 0.34 -11.03
CA THR A 166 7.84 1.56 -11.66
C THR A 166 7.35 2.82 -10.99
N LEU A 167 7.91 3.97 -11.39
CA LEU A 167 7.41 5.28 -10.99
C LEU A 167 5.91 5.44 -11.30
N HIS A 168 5.44 4.98 -12.46
CA HIS A 168 4.02 5.08 -12.80
C HIS A 168 3.15 4.19 -11.89
N ASP A 169 3.60 2.97 -11.55
CA ASP A 169 2.89 2.08 -10.61
C ASP A 169 2.78 2.71 -9.22
N ILE A 170 3.87 3.30 -8.74
CA ILE A 170 3.94 4.05 -7.48
C ILE A 170 2.97 5.23 -7.51
N GLU A 171 3.01 6.06 -8.56
CA GLU A 171 2.08 7.19 -8.71
C GLU A 171 0.61 6.73 -8.70
N GLY A 172 0.29 5.62 -9.38
CA GLY A 172 -1.04 5.02 -9.41
C GLY A 172 -1.52 4.61 -8.01
N ALA A 173 -0.68 3.87 -7.27
CA ALA A 173 -1.00 3.45 -5.90
C ALA A 173 -1.12 4.64 -4.95
N GLN A 174 -0.26 5.65 -5.07
CA GLN A 174 -0.32 6.85 -4.24
C GLN A 174 -1.51 7.75 -4.56
N LEU A 175 -2.00 7.76 -5.80
CA LEU A 175 -3.28 8.39 -6.12
C LEU A 175 -4.46 7.68 -5.46
N MET A 176 -4.37 6.36 -5.25
CA MET A 176 -5.42 5.57 -4.59
C MET A 176 -5.37 5.66 -3.07
N TYR A 177 -4.18 5.61 -2.47
CA TYR A 177 -4.02 5.44 -1.02
C TYR A 177 -3.25 6.57 -0.32
N GLY A 178 -2.57 7.43 -1.09
CA GLY A 178 -1.59 8.37 -0.56
C GLY A 178 -0.22 7.71 -0.45
N ALA A 179 0.83 8.53 -0.45
CA ALA A 179 2.20 8.08 -0.31
C ALA A 179 2.53 7.71 1.14
N ARG A 180 3.27 6.61 1.27
CA ARG A 180 4.01 6.28 2.49
C ARG A 180 5.46 6.72 2.28
N MET A 181 6.00 7.43 3.26
CA MET A 181 7.39 7.90 3.25
C MET A 181 8.13 7.30 4.44
N TRP A 182 9.25 6.65 4.16
CA TRP A 182 10.14 6.08 5.16
C TRP A 182 11.45 6.88 5.21
N GLY A 183 11.84 7.30 6.41
CA GLY A 183 13.21 7.66 6.74
C GLY A 183 14.08 6.43 6.91
N THR A 184 15.28 6.65 7.39
CA THR A 184 16.35 5.67 7.55
C THR A 184 16.73 5.57 9.02
N ALA A 185 17.83 4.88 9.33
CA ALA A 185 18.39 4.88 10.68
C ALA A 185 19.28 6.12 10.96
N GLN A 186 19.22 7.14 10.11
CA GLN A 186 20.00 8.37 10.18
C GLN A 186 19.07 9.58 10.27
N ASP A 187 19.62 10.74 10.58
CA ASP A 187 18.87 12.00 10.61
C ASP A 187 18.41 12.40 9.19
N ASP A 188 17.12 12.26 8.89
CA ASP A 188 16.55 12.54 7.57
C ASP A 188 15.79 13.87 7.50
N LEU A 189 15.81 14.50 6.30
CA LEU A 189 14.89 15.59 5.96
C LEU A 189 13.80 15.05 5.03
N LEU A 190 12.62 14.80 5.59
CA LEU A 190 11.47 14.24 4.88
C LEU A 190 10.55 15.37 4.40
N VAL A 191 10.48 15.58 3.08
CA VAL A 191 9.65 16.64 2.50
C VAL A 191 8.27 16.09 2.18
N ALA A 192 7.27 16.49 2.97
CA ALA A 192 5.88 16.08 2.79
C ALA A 192 5.33 16.65 1.48
N SER A 193 5.07 15.78 0.51
CA SER A 193 4.37 16.15 -0.71
C SER A 193 2.85 16.22 -0.46
N LYS A 194 2.10 16.82 -1.39
CA LYS A 194 0.61 16.80 -1.35
C LYS A 194 0.03 15.38 -1.34
N ALA A 195 0.80 14.38 -1.75
CA ALA A 195 0.40 12.98 -1.78
C ALA A 195 0.72 12.20 -0.49
N ALA A 196 1.67 12.67 0.33
CA ALA A 196 2.05 11.98 1.57
C ALA A 196 0.86 11.85 2.52
N SER A 197 0.66 10.66 3.07
CA SER A 197 -0.39 10.38 4.06
C SER A 197 0.17 9.72 5.32
N VAL A 198 1.30 9.02 5.22
CA VAL A 198 2.09 8.53 6.36
C VAL A 198 3.55 8.88 6.11
N ILE A 199 4.23 9.42 7.11
CA ILE A 199 5.66 9.71 7.11
C ILE A 199 6.24 9.14 8.41
N ASP A 200 7.16 8.20 8.31
CA ASP A 200 7.85 7.61 9.46
C ASP A 200 9.35 7.83 9.31
N GLY A 201 9.94 8.58 10.25
CA GLY A 201 11.36 8.89 10.30
C GLY A 201 12.26 7.68 10.53
N GLN A 202 11.68 6.57 11.02
CA GLN A 202 12.41 5.42 11.53
C GLN A 202 13.26 5.78 12.75
N ALA A 203 14.59 5.79 12.64
CA ALA A 203 15.47 6.03 13.79
C ALA A 203 16.43 7.17 13.47
N GLY A 204 16.65 8.07 14.41
CA GLY A 204 17.48 9.26 14.18
C GLY A 204 16.75 10.49 14.70
N LEU A 205 17.33 11.65 14.41
CA LEU A 205 16.63 12.93 14.56
C LEU A 205 16.11 13.37 13.19
N ASP A 206 14.88 12.96 12.90
CA ASP A 206 14.26 13.23 11.61
C ASP A 206 13.51 14.56 11.62
N THR A 207 13.51 15.28 10.49
CA THR A 207 12.79 16.53 10.31
C THR A 207 11.79 16.39 9.17
N VAL A 208 10.51 16.65 9.43
CA VAL A 208 9.50 16.74 8.36
C VAL A 208 9.27 18.20 7.96
N ARG A 209 9.37 18.47 6.66
CA ARG A 209 9.06 19.77 6.06
C ARG A 209 7.80 19.70 5.21
N PHE A 210 6.80 20.50 5.55
CA PHE A 210 5.60 20.71 4.74
C PHE A 210 5.76 21.96 3.88
N GLU A 211 5.45 21.85 2.60
CA GLU A 211 5.52 22.99 1.68
C GLU A 211 4.20 23.80 1.68
N GLY A 212 4.28 25.12 1.80
CA GLY A 212 3.13 26.03 1.75
C GLY A 212 2.96 26.90 2.99
N THR A 213 1.86 27.67 3.04
CA THR A 213 1.56 28.59 4.14
C THR A 213 1.10 27.83 5.39
N LEU A 214 1.65 28.19 6.56
CA LEU A 214 1.31 27.61 7.86
C LEU A 214 -0.20 27.61 8.18
N SER A 215 -0.92 28.65 7.78
CA SER A 215 -2.38 28.77 8.02
C SER A 215 -3.19 27.66 7.37
N HIS A 216 -2.60 26.87 6.48
CA HIS A 216 -3.25 25.72 5.86
C HIS A 216 -3.06 24.43 6.65
N TYR A 217 -2.23 24.42 7.69
CA TYR A 217 -1.90 23.24 8.44
C TYR A 217 -2.33 23.38 9.90
N SER A 218 -2.97 22.36 10.44
CA SER A 218 -3.20 22.22 11.88
C SER A 218 -2.55 20.94 12.37
N VAL A 219 -1.88 21.02 13.52
CA VAL A 219 -1.11 19.91 14.10
C VAL A 219 -1.82 19.44 15.35
N THR A 220 -2.07 18.14 15.45
CA THR A 220 -2.64 17.49 16.64
C THR A 220 -1.69 16.38 17.08
N ASP A 221 -1.41 16.28 18.37
CA ASP A 221 -0.72 15.14 18.96
C ASP A 221 -1.78 14.17 19.50
N ASP A 222 -1.78 12.93 19.00
CA ASP A 222 -2.77 11.92 19.40
C ASP A 222 -2.47 11.30 20.78
N ASN A 223 -1.37 11.70 21.42
CA ASN A 223 -0.82 11.16 22.68
C ASN A 223 -0.42 9.68 22.63
N THR A 224 -0.30 9.10 21.43
CA THR A 224 0.14 7.73 21.17
C THR A 224 1.46 7.67 20.38
N LEU A 225 2.28 8.71 20.50
CA LEU A 225 3.58 8.90 19.82
C LEU A 225 3.48 9.30 18.33
N ASN A 226 2.29 9.63 17.83
CA ASN A 226 2.12 10.15 16.48
C ASN A 226 1.72 11.63 16.49
N ILE A 227 2.19 12.36 15.49
CA ILE A 227 1.73 13.72 15.21
C ILE A 227 0.85 13.66 13.96
N GLU A 228 -0.37 14.17 14.05
CA GLU A 228 -1.28 14.33 12.91
C GLU A 228 -1.20 15.76 12.37
N VAL A 229 -0.93 15.91 11.07
CA VAL A 229 -0.93 17.21 10.38
C VAL A 229 -2.06 17.26 9.37
N TYR A 230 -3.10 18.03 9.66
CA TYR A 230 -4.21 18.26 8.75
C TYR A 230 -3.94 19.43 7.81
N ALA A 231 -4.06 19.20 6.51
CA ALA A 231 -3.86 20.19 5.45
C ALA A 231 -5.21 20.64 4.86
N SER A 232 -5.67 21.84 5.22
CA SER A 232 -6.99 22.37 4.83
C SER A 232 -7.17 22.61 3.33
N GLN A 233 -6.07 22.76 2.57
CA GLN A 233 -6.13 22.91 1.12
C GLN A 233 -6.44 21.60 0.39
N THR A 234 -6.06 20.46 0.96
CA THR A 234 -6.27 19.14 0.37
C THR A 234 -7.32 18.33 1.11
N GLY A 235 -7.70 18.75 2.32
CA GLY A 235 -8.59 18.01 3.21
C GLY A 235 -7.94 16.75 3.81
N ARG A 236 -6.62 16.60 3.72
CA ARG A 236 -5.90 15.39 4.12
C ARG A 236 -5.23 15.52 5.48
N THR A 237 -5.24 14.44 6.25
CA THR A 237 -4.41 14.28 7.45
C THR A 237 -3.18 13.44 7.11
N GLN A 238 -1.99 13.95 7.43
CA GLN A 238 -0.74 13.21 7.39
C GLN A 238 -0.41 12.71 8.79
N GLU A 239 -0.15 11.41 8.93
CA GLU A 239 0.37 10.82 10.17
C GLU A 239 1.89 10.85 10.13
N LEU A 240 2.49 11.36 11.21
CA LEU A 240 3.92 11.48 11.41
C LEU A 240 4.37 10.58 12.55
N LYS A 241 5.37 9.74 12.30
CA LYS A 241 5.97 8.81 13.28
C LYS A 241 7.47 9.06 13.38
N ASN A 242 8.03 8.99 14.58
CA ASN A 242 9.47 9.10 14.83
C ASN A 242 10.12 10.33 14.18
N VAL A 243 9.45 11.49 14.17
CA VAL A 243 9.95 12.70 13.49
C VAL A 243 9.74 13.94 14.35
N ASP A 244 10.66 14.90 14.21
CA ASP A 244 10.53 16.27 14.66
C ASP A 244 9.81 17.11 13.58
N LEU A 245 8.91 17.99 14.02
CA LEU A 245 8.10 18.80 13.14
C LEU A 245 8.67 20.22 13.04
N GLN A 246 9.35 20.53 11.94
CA GLN A 246 9.75 21.90 11.62
C GLN A 246 8.76 22.54 10.66
N LEU A 247 7.76 23.22 11.24
CA LEU A 247 6.95 24.18 10.50
C LEU A 247 7.81 25.41 10.16
N PRO A 248 7.68 26.02 8.96
CA PRO A 248 8.43 27.22 8.61
C PRO A 248 8.00 28.40 9.49
N ILE A 249 8.63 28.54 10.65
CA ILE A 249 8.47 29.68 11.55
C ILE A 249 9.62 30.64 11.25
N SER A 250 9.27 31.87 10.87
CA SER A 250 10.15 33.00 11.09
C SER A 250 10.46 33.07 12.60
N LEU A 251 11.59 32.50 13.00
CA LEU A 251 12.16 32.45 14.35
C LEU A 251 11.27 31.83 15.46
N LEU A 252 11.47 30.55 15.78
CA LEU A 252 12.07 30.10 17.06
C LEU A 252 12.16 28.57 17.09
N TRP A 253 13.28 28.07 17.60
CA TRP A 253 13.56 26.65 17.81
C TRP A 253 12.59 26.03 18.83
N LEU A 254 12.15 24.80 18.59
CA LEU A 254 11.78 23.89 19.67
C LEU A 254 12.30 22.49 19.35
N CYS A 255 13.06 21.97 20.31
CA CYS A 255 13.67 20.66 20.36
C CYS A 255 12.75 19.75 21.16
N LEU A 256 12.38 18.59 20.63
CA LEU A 256 11.75 17.51 21.40
C LEU A 256 12.42 16.18 21.05
N CYS A 257 13.55 15.91 21.72
CA CYS A 257 13.99 14.54 21.96
C CYS A 257 13.60 14.08 23.36
N ASP A 258 13.38 12.78 23.44
CA ASP A 258 13.28 11.92 24.61
C ASP A 258 11.93 11.76 25.32
N THR A 259 11.54 10.48 25.35
CA THR A 259 10.36 9.82 25.91
C THR A 259 10.24 9.91 27.44
N ASN A 260 10.53 11.05 28.08
CA ASN A 260 10.41 11.15 29.55
C ASN A 260 9.87 12.48 30.12
N ALA A 261 9.19 13.32 29.35
CA ALA A 261 8.55 14.51 29.92
C ALA A 261 7.23 14.88 29.23
N PHE A 262 6.13 14.28 29.69
CA PHE A 262 4.79 14.82 29.46
C PHE A 262 4.69 16.24 30.05
N GLY A 263 4.38 17.22 29.22
CA GLY A 263 4.21 18.62 29.64
C GLY A 263 3.31 19.41 28.70
N LYS A 264 2.00 19.36 28.99
CA LYS A 264 0.89 20.21 28.48
C LYS A 264 1.30 21.39 27.59
N ILE A 265 0.83 21.39 26.35
CA ILE A 265 0.68 22.62 25.57
C ILE A 265 -0.68 23.22 25.94
N SER A 266 -0.69 24.22 26.81
CA SER A 266 -1.85 25.11 26.98
C SER A 266 -1.71 26.26 25.99
N GLU A 267 -2.77 26.49 25.21
CA GLU A 267 -2.97 27.71 24.43
C GLU A 267 -2.74 28.96 25.28
N ALA A 268 -2.10 29.97 24.70
CA ALA A 268 -2.19 31.33 25.21
C ALA A 268 -2.07 32.35 24.06
N GLY A 269 -3.20 32.99 23.75
CA GLY A 269 -3.34 34.43 23.47
C GLY A 269 -2.83 34.97 22.16
#